data_AF-A0A7C2LZW1-F1
#
_entry.id   AF-A0A7C2LZW1-F1
#
_cell.length_a   1.000
_cell.length_b   1.000
_cell.length_c   1.000
_cell.angle_alpha   90.00
_cell.angle_beta   90.00
_cell.angle_gamma   90.00
#
_symmetry.space_group_name_H-M   'P 1'
#
loop_
_entity.id
_entity.type
_entity.pdbx_description
1 polymer ?
#
loop_
_entity_poly.entity_id
_entity_poly.type
_entity_poly.pdbx_seq_one_letter_code
_entity_poly.pdbx_strand_id
1 'polypeptide(L)'
;LEVFLKPENGEENKLAHSNFKYMYWNMSQQLAHHTVNGCPVLSGDMMGSGTISGPTPDSYGSMLELAWKGEKPIKLKDGSERKFIEDNDTVIMRGYCEKGDRRIGFGEVSTKLLPVFEPKKK
;
A
#
# COMPACT_ATOMS: atom_id res chain seq x y z
N LEU A 1 6.39 6.71 -3.55
CA LEU A 1 5.17 6.06 -3.02
C LEU A 1 5.24 6.20 -1.52
N GLU A 2 4.29 6.90 -0.94
CA GLU A 2 4.19 7.08 0.50
C GLU A 2 2.90 6.42 0.99
N VAL A 3 2.99 5.71 2.10
CA VAL A 3 1.87 5.01 2.73
C VAL A 3 1.72 5.50 4.16
N PHE A 4 0.49 5.80 4.55
CA PHE A 4 0.14 6.32 5.86
C PHE A 4 -0.99 5.50 6.50
N LEU A 5 -1.02 5.51 7.83
CA LEU A 5 -2.14 5.01 8.63
C LEU A 5 -2.61 6.11 9.58
N LYS A 6 -3.92 6.33 9.60
CA LYS A 6 -4.59 7.31 10.45
C LYS A 6 -5.63 6.59 11.32
N PRO A 7 -5.46 6.55 12.66
CA PRO A 7 -6.50 6.10 13.57
C PRO A 7 -7.72 7.03 13.53
N GLU A 8 -8.91 6.56 13.92
CA GLU A 8 -10.19 7.28 13.82
C GLU A 8 -10.14 8.75 14.27
N ASN A 9 -9.55 8.98 15.44
CA ASN A 9 -9.43 10.31 16.05
C ASN A 9 -7.96 10.77 16.15
N GLY A 10 -7.08 10.18 15.33
CA GLY A 10 -5.65 10.45 15.33
C GLY A 10 -5.16 11.23 14.12
N GLU A 11 -3.86 11.50 14.10
CA GLU A 11 -3.18 12.08 12.94
C GLU A 11 -2.67 11.01 11.98
N GLU A 12 -2.28 11.43 10.77
CA GLU A 12 -1.58 10.55 9.83
C GLU A 12 -0.19 10.17 10.36
N ASN A 13 0.09 8.87 10.34
CA ASN A 13 1.38 8.27 10.64
C ASN A 13 1.98 7.71 9.35
N LYS A 14 3.15 8.19 8.96
CA LYS A 14 3.86 7.64 7.79
C LYS A 14 4.37 6.25 8.14
N LEU A 15 3.89 5.25 7.41
CA LEU A 15 4.29 3.85 7.59
C LEU A 15 5.47 3.49 6.69
N ALA A 16 5.40 3.90 5.42
CA ALA A 16 6.42 3.54 4.43
C ALA A 16 6.68 4.65 3.42
N HIS A 17 7.93 4.71 2.95
CA HIS A 17 8.35 5.46 1.77
C HIS A 17 9.11 4.54 0.82
N SER A 18 8.49 4.19 -0.30
CA SER A 18 9.07 3.29 -1.29
C SER A 18 9.01 3.90 -2.70
N ASN A 19 9.52 3.16 -3.69
CA ASN A 19 9.57 3.62 -5.08
C ASN A 19 9.33 2.45 -6.05
N PHE A 20 8.49 2.68 -7.07
CA PHE A 20 8.18 1.70 -8.10
C PHE A 20 9.42 1.25 -8.90
N LYS A 21 10.50 2.06 -8.90
CA LYS A 21 11.79 1.69 -9.52
C LYS A 21 12.44 0.45 -8.91
N TYR A 22 12.01 0.01 -7.72
CA TYR A 22 12.54 -1.21 -7.07
C TYR A 22 11.90 -2.50 -7.60
N MET A 23 10.88 -2.42 -8.46
CA MET A 23 10.29 -3.61 -9.07
C MET A 23 11.32 -4.37 -9.91
N TYR A 24 11.49 -5.66 -9.61
CA TYR A 24 12.43 -6.52 -10.32
C TYR A 24 11.99 -6.82 -11.76
N TRP A 25 10.67 -7.02 -11.95
CA TRP A 25 10.06 -7.22 -13.27
C TRP A 25 9.36 -5.94 -13.71
N ASN A 26 9.63 -5.49 -14.94
CA ASN A 26 8.94 -4.34 -15.51
C ASN A 26 7.56 -4.73 -16.09
N MET A 27 6.72 -3.73 -16.35
CA MET A 27 5.35 -3.94 -16.84
C MET A 27 5.31 -4.66 -18.20
N SER A 28 6.30 -4.41 -19.08
CA SER A 28 6.38 -5.07 -20.38
C SER A 28 6.66 -6.57 -20.24
N GLN A 29 7.53 -6.97 -19.30
CA GLN A 29 7.81 -8.37 -18.99
C GLN A 29 6.59 -9.05 -18.35
N GLN A 30 5.91 -8.37 -17.43
CA GLN A 30 4.68 -8.88 -16.81
C GLN A 30 3.61 -9.17 -17.87
N LEU A 31 3.34 -8.21 -18.76
CA LEU A 31 2.36 -8.38 -19.83
C LEU A 31 2.78 -9.49 -20.81
N ALA A 32 4.03 -9.49 -21.27
CA ALA A 32 4.53 -10.51 -22.20
C ALA A 32 4.39 -11.93 -21.62
N HIS A 33 4.72 -12.10 -20.33
CA HIS A 33 4.56 -13.39 -19.65
C HIS A 33 3.08 -13.76 -19.47
N HIS A 34 2.21 -12.81 -19.11
CA HIS A 34 0.77 -13.05 -18.98
C HIS A 34 0.17 -13.58 -20.30
N THR A 35 0.59 -13.03 -21.44
CA THR A 35 0.04 -13.39 -22.76
C THR A 35 0.76 -14.55 -23.45
N VAL A 36 1.81 -15.12 -22.86
CA VAL A 36 2.69 -16.09 -23.56
C VAL A 36 1.97 -17.37 -23.99
N ASN A 37 0.90 -17.76 -23.30
CA ASN A 37 0.11 -18.96 -23.57
C ASN A 37 -1.18 -18.67 -24.35
N GLY A 38 -1.36 -17.45 -24.86
CA GLY A 38 -2.57 -17.02 -25.55
C GLY A 38 -3.69 -16.48 -24.66
N CYS A 39 -3.42 -16.19 -23.37
CA CYS A 39 -4.37 -15.49 -22.51
C CYS A 39 -4.77 -14.13 -23.14
N PRO A 40 -6.06 -13.88 -23.42
CA PRO A 40 -6.51 -12.62 -23.99
C PRO A 40 -6.45 -11.51 -22.93
N VAL A 41 -6.07 -10.29 -23.36
CA VAL A 41 -6.12 -9.06 -22.56
C VAL A 41 -7.09 -8.10 -23.24
N LEU A 42 -8.01 -7.55 -22.46
CA LEU A 42 -9.08 -6.68 -22.92
C LEU A 42 -8.84 -5.23 -22.49
N SER A 43 -9.51 -4.31 -23.18
CA SER A 43 -9.49 -2.91 -22.79
C SER A 43 -10.16 -2.73 -21.43
N GLY A 44 -9.45 -2.11 -20.49
CA GLY A 44 -9.91 -1.92 -19.11
C GLY A 44 -9.38 -2.96 -18.12
N ASP A 45 -8.66 -3.99 -18.57
CA ASP A 45 -8.01 -4.93 -17.65
C ASP A 45 -6.98 -4.20 -16.78
N MET A 46 -6.99 -4.53 -15.48
CA MET A 46 -6.05 -3.99 -14.49
C MET A 46 -5.05 -5.06 -14.08
N MET A 47 -3.76 -4.70 -14.11
CA MET A 47 -2.68 -5.59 -13.67
C MET A 47 -1.94 -4.98 -12.48
N GLY A 48 -1.95 -5.70 -11.35
CA GLY A 48 -1.22 -5.29 -10.16
C GLY A 48 0.27 -5.57 -10.28
N SER A 49 1.10 -4.67 -9.77
CA SER A 49 2.56 -4.86 -9.72
C SER A 49 3.00 -5.96 -8.76
N GLY A 50 2.15 -6.29 -7.78
CA GLY A 50 2.57 -6.90 -6.52
C GLY A 50 2.97 -5.83 -5.49
N THR A 51 3.16 -6.26 -4.24
CA THR A 51 3.59 -5.39 -3.13
C THR A 51 4.95 -4.75 -3.44
N ILE A 52 5.06 -3.43 -3.30
CA ILE A 52 6.28 -2.67 -3.60
C ILE A 52 7.08 -2.50 -2.30
N SER A 53 8.10 -3.34 -2.12
CA SER A 53 9.07 -3.23 -1.02
C SER A 53 10.43 -2.80 -1.55
N GLY A 54 10.98 -1.74 -0.94
CA GLY A 54 12.34 -1.28 -1.22
C GLY A 54 13.38 -2.00 -0.36
N PRO A 55 14.66 -1.59 -0.45
CA PRO A 55 15.76 -2.26 0.24
C PRO A 55 15.84 -1.94 1.74
N THR A 56 15.10 -0.96 2.24
CA THR A 56 15.16 -0.53 3.65
C THR A 56 13.86 -0.85 4.39
N PRO A 57 13.89 -1.10 5.72
CA PRO A 57 12.68 -1.45 6.48
C PRO A 57 11.56 -0.41 6.40
N ASP A 58 11.88 0.87 6.33
CA ASP A 58 10.92 1.98 6.16
C ASP A 58 10.36 2.09 4.72
N SER A 59 10.74 1.17 3.84
CA SER A 59 10.27 1.10 2.44
C SER A 59 9.52 -0.19 2.12
N TYR A 60 9.22 -1.02 3.12
CA TYR A 60 8.43 -2.24 2.96
C TYR A 60 6.95 -1.94 2.69
N GLY A 61 6.34 -2.73 1.81
CA GLY A 61 5.02 -2.44 1.24
C GLY A 61 3.82 -3.03 1.98
N SER A 62 4.02 -3.72 3.10
CA SER A 62 2.94 -4.33 3.88
C SER A 62 3.16 -4.25 5.40
N MET A 63 2.06 -4.23 6.16
CA MET A 63 2.11 -4.35 7.63
C MET A 63 2.80 -5.65 8.07
N LEU A 64 2.64 -6.73 7.31
CA LEU A 64 3.31 -8.00 7.58
C LEU A 64 4.83 -7.85 7.62
N GLU A 65 5.39 -7.16 6.64
CA GLU A 65 6.83 -6.91 6.53
C GLU A 65 7.28 -5.86 7.55
N LEU A 66 6.57 -4.73 7.63
CA LEU A 66 6.89 -3.61 8.54
C LEU A 66 6.87 -4.04 10.00
N ALA A 67 5.86 -4.79 10.42
CA ALA A 67 5.72 -5.27 11.79
C ALA A 67 6.40 -6.62 12.04
N TRP A 68 7.09 -7.18 11.03
CA TRP A 68 7.73 -8.50 11.07
C TRP A 68 6.82 -9.59 11.64
N LYS A 69 5.68 -9.83 10.97
CA LYS A 69 4.64 -10.78 11.43
C LYS A 69 4.10 -10.46 12.84
N GLY A 70 4.16 -9.19 13.23
CA GLY A 70 3.70 -8.69 14.53
C GLY A 70 4.71 -8.84 15.68
N GLU A 71 5.93 -9.33 15.41
CA GLU A 71 7.02 -9.40 16.39
C GLU A 71 7.64 -8.03 16.68
N LYS A 72 7.51 -7.07 15.76
CA LYS A 72 8.04 -5.71 15.88
C LYS A 72 6.93 -4.68 15.65
N PRO A 73 6.06 -4.41 16.62
CA PRO A 73 4.95 -3.47 16.44
C PRO A 73 5.43 -2.08 15.98
N ILE A 74 4.64 -1.44 15.12
CA ILE A 74 4.88 -0.08 14.65
C ILE A 74 4.31 0.88 15.68
N LYS A 75 5.14 1.77 16.21
CA LYS A 75 4.70 2.82 17.15
C LYS A 75 4.16 4.03 16.40
N LEU A 76 2.94 4.43 16.72
CA LEU A 76 2.29 5.62 16.18
C LEU A 76 2.63 6.86 17.01
N LYS A 77 2.34 8.05 16.47
CA LYS A 77 2.60 9.35 17.12
C LYS A 77 1.88 9.53 18.45
N ASP A 78 0.69 8.95 18.60
CA ASP A 78 -0.09 8.99 19.84
C ASP A 78 0.42 8.01 20.91
N GLY A 79 1.48 7.25 20.59
CA GLY A 79 2.08 6.24 21.46
C GLY A 79 1.41 4.87 21.37
N SER A 80 0.29 4.73 20.66
CA SER A 80 -0.31 3.43 20.37
C SER A 80 0.55 2.63 19.39
N GLU A 81 0.30 1.33 19.29
CA GLU A 81 1.04 0.44 18.41
C GLU A 81 0.12 -0.25 17.41
N ARG A 82 0.69 -0.65 16.26
CA ARG A 82 0.02 -1.50 15.27
C ARG A 82 0.89 -2.66 14.87
N LYS A 83 0.29 -3.85 14.85
CA LYS A 83 0.85 -5.05 14.19
C LYS A 83 0.21 -5.26 12.83
N PHE A 84 -1.10 -5.03 12.74
CA PHE A 84 -1.93 -5.03 11.56
C PHE A 84 -2.89 -3.83 11.63
N ILE A 85 -3.70 -3.66 10.58
CA ILE A 85 -4.74 -2.62 10.52
C ILE A 85 -5.84 -3.01 11.52
N GLU A 86 -6.29 -2.06 12.32
CA GLU A 86 -7.38 -2.22 13.28
C GLU A 86 -8.67 -1.53 12.80
N ASP A 87 -9.81 -1.89 13.39
CA ASP A 87 -11.10 -1.27 13.07
C ASP A 87 -11.02 0.25 13.20
N ASN A 88 -11.53 0.95 12.19
CA ASN A 88 -11.54 2.39 12.03
C ASN A 88 -10.18 3.03 11.69
N ASP A 89 -9.12 2.25 11.48
CA ASP A 89 -7.92 2.78 10.84
C ASP A 89 -8.21 3.12 9.36
N THR A 90 -7.66 4.25 8.91
CA THR A 90 -7.65 4.65 7.50
C THR A 90 -6.26 4.48 6.92
N VAL A 91 -6.13 3.71 5.85
CA VAL A 91 -4.88 3.57 5.09
C VAL A 91 -4.92 4.50 3.89
N ILE A 92 -3.85 5.28 3.71
CA ILE A 92 -3.76 6.32 2.70
C ILE A 92 -2.47 6.12 1.90
N MET A 93 -2.56 6.12 0.57
CA MET A 93 -1.39 6.03 -0.31
C MET A 93 -1.32 7.21 -1.27
N ARG A 94 -0.10 7.74 -1.44
CA ARG A 94 0.20 8.86 -2.33
C ARG A 94 1.42 8.54 -3.18
N GLY A 95 1.31 8.74 -4.49
CA GLY A 95 2.36 8.44 -5.47
C GLY A 95 2.59 9.62 -6.40
N TYR A 96 3.84 9.88 -6.75
CA TYR A 96 4.19 10.93 -7.70
C TYR A 96 5.55 10.67 -8.36
N CYS A 97 5.77 11.32 -9.50
CA CYS A 97 7.07 11.52 -10.12
C CYS A 97 7.40 13.01 -10.07
N GLU A 98 8.70 13.33 -9.96
CA GLU A 98 9.19 14.71 -9.93
C GLU A 98 10.40 14.86 -10.84
N LYS A 99 10.53 16.03 -11.47
CA LYS A 99 11.71 16.43 -12.23
C LYS A 99 11.84 17.95 -12.19
N GLY A 100 12.87 18.45 -11.50
CA GLY A 100 13.05 19.89 -11.28
C GLY A 100 11.90 20.48 -10.48
N ASP A 101 11.23 21.48 -11.04
CA ASP A 101 10.07 22.17 -10.47
C ASP A 101 8.72 21.49 -10.80
N ARG A 102 8.73 20.42 -11.60
CA ARG A 102 7.50 19.76 -12.07
C ARG A 102 7.21 18.48 -11.29
N ARG A 103 5.94 18.31 -10.91
CA ARG A 103 5.41 17.11 -10.25
C ARG A 103 4.19 16.57 -10.98
N ILE A 104 4.16 15.26 -11.20
CA ILE A 104 3.00 14.52 -11.73
C ILE A 104 2.58 13.52 -10.66
N GLY A 105 1.41 13.72 -10.08
CA GLY A 105 0.87 12.89 -8.99
C GLY A 105 -0.26 11.98 -9.45
N PHE A 106 -0.44 10.89 -8.71
CA PHE A 106 -1.59 9.98 -8.86
C PHE A 106 -2.81 10.41 -8.02
N GLY A 107 -2.71 11.51 -7.27
CA GLY A 107 -3.68 11.87 -6.25
C GLY A 107 -3.54 11.01 -5.00
N GLU A 108 -4.65 10.81 -4.32
CA GLU A 108 -4.76 10.02 -3.10
C GLU A 108 -5.68 8.82 -3.31
N VAL A 109 -5.29 7.66 -2.79
CA VAL A 109 -6.21 6.54 -2.54
C VAL A 109 -6.27 6.30 -1.04
N SER A 110 -7.48 6.31 -0.49
CA SER A 110 -7.73 6.26 0.95
C SER A 110 -8.93 5.36 1.24
N THR A 111 -8.79 4.47 2.21
CA THR A 111 -9.86 3.56 2.64
C THR A 111 -9.82 3.38 4.15
N LYS A 112 -10.98 3.53 4.80
CA LYS A 112 -11.19 3.23 6.22
C LYS A 112 -11.66 1.79 6.40
N LEU A 113 -11.02 1.04 7.28
CA LEU A 113 -11.49 -0.27 7.71
C LEU A 113 -12.69 -0.08 8.65
N LEU A 114 -13.85 -0.62 8.30
CA LEU A 114 -14.99 -0.64 9.20
C LEU A 114 -14.98 -1.93 10.04
N PRO A 115 -15.59 -1.91 11.23
CA PRO A 115 -15.85 -3.13 11.98
C PRO A 115 -16.55 -4.19 11.13
N VAL A 116 -16.33 -5.45 11.51
CA VAL A 116 -17.01 -6.58 10.87
C VAL A 116 -18.52 -6.37 10.84
N PHE A 117 -19.13 -6.68 9.70
CA PHE A 117 -20.58 -6.58 9.56
C PHE A 117 -21.25 -7.70 10.36
N GLU A 118 -22.00 -7.32 11.39
CA GLU A 118 -22.82 -8.24 12.20
C GLU A 118 -24.28 -8.21 11.72
N PRO A 119 -24.79 -9.29 11.08
CA PRO A 119 -26.17 -9.34 10.62
C PRO A 119 -27.14 -9.36 11.81
N LYS A 120 -28.28 -8.68 11.67
CA LYS A 120 -29.36 -8.75 12.68
C LYS A 120 -29.80 -10.21 12.84
N LYS A 121 -29.77 -10.72 14.08
CA LYS A 121 -30.39 -12.01 14.41
C LYS A 121 -31.87 -11.92 14.08
N LYS A 122 -32.37 -12.89 13.31
CA LYS A 122 -33.80 -13.02 13.01
C LYS A 122 -34.61 -13.28 14.28
#